data_AF-A0A7X7BBZ3-F1
#
_entry.id   AF-A0A7X7BBZ3-F1
#
_cell.length_a   1.000
_cell.length_b   1.000
_cell.length_c   1.000
_cell.angle_alpha   90.00
_cell.angle_beta   90.00
_cell.angle_gamma   90.00
#
_symmetry.space_group_name_H-M   'P 1'
#
loop_
_entity.id
_entity.type
_entity.pdbx_description
1 polymer ?
#
loop_
_entity_poly.entity_id
_entity_poly.type
_entity_poly.pdbx_seq_one_letter_code
_entity_poly.pdbx_strand_id
1 'polypeptide(L)'
;ENVLEFSAPVPIEYQGQDFYLNGVEFTLPDGESGVVLEGVFFQSADWDDVVEEEPLQPLASFMQDHPAALNAVRDPASLAMAREAVRLSLEWALAADAAITGRTDTAMHFIEYDPAETNEQAEVRQRLAEARASLDAPQSITVDGHTRTVLAGAFFAMPYLTRAHVPSLTDDDEIVLGSFADPTMAGILPDMNQATWQDDLLGEWPVVQTNAFAMDGYGFTAGGYALWQLAAEVGEHEEVAVSGLLTDSTVAWVETAFTGPGTLTFSWAVSSRARWNLLSVYVDGVRQTGSLWGEEAWGPRSLSLPAGAHTVRWAYVKNDNATMFMDGGALDMLEWVSSQTATTTTPVAVPYAWLDGFEGLVSGNDYESAASGDPDQDGRLTWQEYVAGSNPIDGSSVFLATIDEENGQLTVGWTPDLGPARVYTVEGRSALNDSGWAPTNGASRFFRVKVQLP
;
A
#
# COMPACT_ATOMS: atom_id res chain seq x y z
N GLU A 1 -32.80 -12.57 -13.32
CA GLU A 1 -32.70 -12.47 -11.85
C GLU A 1 -32.48 -13.88 -11.33
N ASN A 2 -31.22 -14.20 -10.98
CA ASN A 2 -30.89 -15.49 -10.38
C ASN A 2 -30.71 -15.26 -8.88
N VAL A 3 -31.70 -15.66 -8.09
CA VAL A 3 -31.64 -15.58 -6.63
C VAL A 3 -31.24 -16.94 -6.08
N LEU A 4 -30.16 -17.00 -5.30
CA LEU A 4 -29.82 -18.18 -4.51
C LEU A 4 -30.50 -18.03 -3.15
N GLU A 5 -31.53 -18.83 -2.91
CA GLU A 5 -32.23 -18.88 -1.63
C GLU A 5 -31.48 -19.77 -0.63
N PHE A 6 -31.36 -19.31 0.61
CA PHE A 6 -30.80 -20.08 1.71
C PHE A 6 -31.86 -21.03 2.27
N SER A 7 -31.51 -22.31 2.43
CA SER A 7 -32.41 -23.31 3.01
C SER A 7 -32.64 -23.17 4.52
N ALA A 8 -31.79 -22.39 5.20
CA ALA A 8 -31.92 -22.01 6.60
C ALA A 8 -31.59 -20.50 6.72
N PRO A 9 -32.58 -19.65 7.05
CA PRO A 9 -32.35 -18.22 7.11
C PRO A 9 -31.44 -17.83 8.28
N VAL A 10 -30.49 -16.93 8.05
CA VAL A 10 -29.55 -16.47 9.09
C VAL A 10 -30.17 -15.27 9.82
N PRO A 11 -30.34 -15.31 11.15
CA PRO A 11 -30.89 -14.18 11.91
C PRO A 11 -29.89 -13.02 11.98
N ILE A 12 -30.38 -11.81 11.73
CA ILE A 12 -29.61 -10.57 11.74
C ILE A 12 -30.43 -9.50 12.46
N GLU A 13 -29.82 -8.79 13.40
CA GLU A 13 -30.44 -7.61 14.01
C GLU A 13 -30.11 -6.38 13.15
N TYR A 14 -31.12 -5.74 12.57
CA TYR A 14 -30.98 -4.48 11.81
C TYR A 14 -31.95 -3.45 12.37
N GLN A 15 -31.43 -2.27 12.74
CA GLN A 15 -32.20 -1.19 13.37
C GLN A 15 -33.06 -1.61 14.59
N GLY A 16 -32.64 -2.65 15.32
CA GLY A 16 -33.34 -3.17 16.50
C GLY A 16 -34.53 -4.10 16.20
N GLN A 17 -34.62 -4.61 14.97
CA GLN A 17 -35.56 -5.67 14.56
C GLN A 17 -34.81 -6.91 14.07
N ASP A 18 -35.39 -8.08 14.31
CA ASP A 18 -34.86 -9.37 13.84
C ASP A 18 -35.28 -9.59 12.37
N PHE A 19 -34.28 -9.68 11.49
CA PHE A 19 -34.41 -10.04 10.09
C PHE A 19 -33.78 -11.41 9.81
N TYR A 20 -34.22 -12.03 8.74
CA TYR A 20 -33.69 -13.28 8.25
C TYR A 20 -33.10 -13.10 6.86
N LEU A 21 -31.80 -13.39 6.71
CA LEU A 21 -31.17 -13.45 5.39
C LEU A 21 -31.72 -14.65 4.63
N ASN A 22 -32.46 -14.39 3.55
CA ASN A 22 -33.19 -15.42 2.82
C ASN A 22 -32.56 -15.77 1.46
N GLY A 23 -31.76 -14.87 0.89
CA GLY A 23 -31.04 -15.17 -0.34
C GLY A 23 -30.06 -14.09 -0.78
N VAL A 24 -29.32 -14.37 -1.84
CA VAL A 24 -28.40 -13.44 -2.49
C VAL A 24 -28.77 -13.30 -3.95
N GLU A 25 -28.83 -12.07 -4.45
CA GLU A 25 -29.00 -11.82 -5.89
C GLU A 25 -27.67 -11.77 -6.61
N PHE A 26 -27.65 -12.42 -7.76
CA PHE A 26 -26.57 -12.26 -8.71
C PHE A 26 -27.13 -12.13 -10.12
N THR A 27 -26.50 -11.25 -10.88
CA THR A 27 -26.73 -11.12 -12.31
C THR A 27 -25.58 -11.80 -13.05
N LEU A 28 -25.94 -12.74 -13.94
CA LEU A 28 -25.00 -13.25 -14.93
C LEU A 28 -24.92 -12.20 -16.04
N PRO A 29 -23.75 -11.65 -16.37
CA PRO A 29 -23.60 -10.72 -17.48
C PRO A 29 -23.96 -11.42 -18.79
N ASP A 30 -24.64 -10.69 -19.68
CA ASP A 30 -24.78 -11.10 -21.07
C ASP A 30 -23.41 -11.04 -21.77
N GLY A 31 -22.63 -12.12 -21.69
CA GLY A 31 -21.53 -12.38 -22.61
C GLY A 31 -20.11 -12.00 -22.19
N GLU A 32 -19.86 -11.59 -20.94
CA GLU A 32 -18.49 -11.48 -20.42
C GLU A 32 -18.34 -12.25 -19.09
N SER A 33 -17.20 -12.92 -18.94
CA SER A 33 -16.87 -13.80 -17.82
C SER A 33 -16.93 -13.07 -16.48
N GLY A 34 -17.79 -13.54 -15.59
CA GLY A 34 -17.88 -13.09 -14.20
C GLY A 34 -19.31 -13.15 -13.68
N VAL A 35 -19.50 -13.35 -12.38
CA VAL A 35 -20.81 -13.19 -11.73
C VAL A 35 -20.75 -11.88 -10.96
N VAL A 36 -21.66 -10.94 -11.23
CA VAL A 36 -21.75 -9.70 -10.43
C VAL A 36 -22.77 -9.93 -9.32
N LEU A 37 -22.30 -9.90 -8.08
CA LEU A 37 -23.12 -9.92 -6.87
C LEU A 37 -23.71 -8.52 -6.65
N GLU A 38 -25.01 -8.36 -6.85
CA GLU A 38 -25.67 -7.05 -6.79
C GLU A 38 -26.11 -6.66 -5.39
N GLY A 39 -26.57 -7.62 -4.58
CA GLY A 39 -26.98 -7.31 -3.21
C GLY A 39 -27.54 -8.50 -2.44
N VAL A 40 -27.98 -8.20 -1.23
CA VAL A 40 -28.43 -9.16 -0.23
C VAL A 40 -29.90 -8.91 0.09
N PHE A 41 -30.72 -9.97 0.18
CA PHE A 41 -32.15 -9.88 0.48
C PHE A 41 -32.50 -10.31 1.89
N PHE A 42 -33.38 -9.53 2.53
CA PHE A 42 -33.86 -9.79 3.89
C PHE A 42 -35.35 -10.05 3.89
N GLN A 43 -35.78 -10.97 4.77
CA GLN A 43 -37.17 -11.18 5.11
C GLN A 43 -37.40 -10.78 6.57
N SER A 44 -38.45 -10.02 6.85
CA SER A 44 -38.84 -9.68 8.23
C SER A 44 -39.50 -10.89 8.93
N ALA A 45 -39.33 -10.97 10.25
CA ALA A 45 -39.81 -12.07 11.08
C ALA A 45 -41.34 -12.09 11.30
N ASP A 46 -42.08 -11.06 10.87
CA ASP A 46 -43.51 -10.94 11.13
C ASP A 46 -44.31 -11.72 10.08
N TRP A 47 -44.89 -12.82 10.56
CA TRP A 47 -45.59 -13.85 9.79
C TRP A 47 -46.83 -13.38 9.01
N ASP A 48 -47.07 -14.11 7.92
CA ASP A 48 -48.28 -14.25 7.10
C ASP A 48 -48.70 -13.03 6.24
N ASP A 49 -48.39 -13.17 4.94
CA ASP A 49 -49.10 -12.60 3.79
C ASP A 49 -48.74 -11.20 3.25
N VAL A 50 -47.67 -10.55 3.70
CA VAL A 50 -47.10 -9.41 2.94
C VAL A 50 -45.58 -9.47 2.93
N VAL A 51 -45.01 -9.83 1.78
CA VAL A 51 -43.58 -9.69 1.53
C VAL A 51 -43.31 -8.19 1.32
N GLU A 52 -43.01 -7.46 2.40
CA GLU A 52 -42.30 -6.19 2.23
C GLU A 52 -40.83 -6.53 1.96
N GLU A 53 -40.51 -6.69 0.68
CA GLU A 53 -39.13 -6.79 0.19
C GLU A 53 -38.44 -5.44 0.45
N GLU A 54 -37.64 -5.35 1.50
CA GLU A 54 -36.76 -4.19 1.70
C GLU A 54 -35.67 -4.17 0.61
N PRO A 55 -35.28 -2.99 0.13
CA PRO A 55 -34.36 -2.85 -0.99
C PRO A 55 -33.00 -3.49 -0.69
N LEU A 56 -32.45 -4.13 -1.72
CA LEU A 56 -31.09 -4.68 -1.77
C LEU A 56 -30.08 -3.72 -1.13
N GLN A 57 -29.44 -4.17 -0.05
CA GLN A 57 -28.20 -3.54 0.36
C GLN A 57 -27.08 -4.06 -0.54
N PRO A 58 -26.22 -3.19 -1.11
CA PRO A 58 -25.02 -3.63 -1.80
C PRO A 58 -24.20 -4.54 -0.87
N LEU A 59 -23.71 -5.67 -1.39
CA LEU A 59 -22.99 -6.67 -0.58
C LEU A 59 -21.84 -6.06 0.22
N ALA A 60 -21.10 -5.11 -0.38
CA ALA A 60 -20.00 -4.43 0.30
C ALA A 60 -20.46 -3.65 1.54
N SER A 61 -21.58 -2.93 1.44
CA SER A 61 -22.17 -2.20 2.56
C SER A 61 -22.73 -3.16 3.60
N PHE A 62 -23.37 -4.26 3.18
CA PHE A 62 -23.87 -5.28 4.10
C PHE A 62 -22.74 -5.94 4.91
N MET A 63 -21.65 -6.30 4.24
CA MET A 63 -20.46 -6.87 4.89
C MET A 63 -19.83 -5.92 5.90
N GLN A 64 -19.88 -4.61 5.64
CA GLN A 64 -19.39 -3.57 6.54
C GLN A 64 -20.31 -3.39 7.77
N ASP A 65 -21.62 -3.39 7.55
CA ASP A 65 -22.62 -3.14 8.59
C ASP A 65 -22.85 -4.38 9.48
N HIS A 66 -22.59 -5.59 8.96
CA HIS A 66 -22.90 -6.86 9.62
C HIS A 66 -21.71 -7.82 9.75
N PRO A 67 -20.60 -7.41 10.39
CA PRO A 67 -19.42 -8.27 10.54
C PRO A 67 -19.69 -9.54 11.38
N ALA A 68 -20.70 -9.52 12.26
CA ALA A 68 -21.12 -10.69 13.02
C ALA A 68 -21.81 -11.76 12.15
N ALA A 69 -22.55 -11.35 11.11
CA ALA A 69 -23.20 -12.28 10.18
C ALA A 69 -22.15 -13.08 9.39
N LEU A 70 -21.09 -12.42 8.91
CA LEU A 70 -19.94 -13.06 8.25
C LEU A 70 -19.23 -14.09 9.15
N ASN A 71 -19.19 -13.84 10.46
CA ASN A 71 -18.65 -14.79 11.42
C ASN A 71 -19.62 -15.95 11.69
N ALA A 72 -20.93 -15.72 11.63
CA ALA A 72 -21.96 -16.74 11.84
C ALA A 72 -22.09 -17.73 10.66
N VAL A 73 -21.88 -17.30 9.41
CA VAL A 73 -21.83 -18.22 8.24
C VAL A 73 -20.55 -19.05 8.16
N ARG A 74 -19.56 -18.80 9.03
CA ARG A 74 -18.29 -19.55 9.10
C ARG A 74 -18.22 -20.49 10.31
N ASP A 75 -19.34 -21.11 10.65
CA ASP A 75 -19.39 -22.16 11.67
C ASP A 75 -18.75 -23.47 11.16
N PRO A 76 -17.75 -24.06 11.86
CA PRO A 76 -17.09 -25.29 11.44
C PRO A 76 -18.05 -26.47 11.18
N ALA A 77 -19.14 -26.59 11.93
CA ALA A 77 -20.10 -27.68 11.71
C ALA A 77 -20.88 -27.49 10.40
N SER A 78 -21.23 -26.24 10.08
CA SER A 78 -21.90 -25.85 8.84
C SER A 78 -21.00 -26.02 7.60
N LEU A 79 -19.69 -25.84 7.73
CA LEU A 79 -18.74 -26.00 6.61
C LEU A 79 -18.58 -27.44 6.13
N ALA A 80 -18.61 -28.42 7.04
CA ALA A 80 -18.62 -29.83 6.65
C ALA A 80 -19.89 -30.18 5.86
N MET A 81 -21.04 -29.63 6.27
CA MET A 81 -22.30 -29.78 5.54
C MET A 81 -22.26 -29.06 4.19
N ALA A 82 -21.66 -27.87 4.12
CA ALA A 82 -21.50 -27.12 2.87
C ALA A 82 -20.61 -27.88 1.87
N ARG A 83 -19.49 -28.45 2.31
CA ARG A 83 -18.64 -29.31 1.47
C ARG A 83 -19.41 -30.51 0.93
N GLU A 84 -20.23 -31.15 1.76
CA GLU A 84 -21.05 -32.28 1.33
C GLU A 84 -22.14 -31.85 0.35
N ALA A 85 -22.80 -30.70 0.57
CA ALA A 85 -23.79 -30.15 -0.35
C ALA A 85 -23.20 -29.85 -1.74
N VAL A 86 -22.00 -29.27 -1.78
CA VAL A 86 -21.27 -29.06 -3.05
C VAL A 86 -20.93 -30.39 -3.70
N ARG A 87 -20.45 -31.38 -2.93
CA ARG A 87 -20.17 -32.73 -3.44
C ARG A 87 -21.40 -33.35 -4.09
N LEU A 88 -22.54 -33.37 -3.38
CA LEU A 88 -23.80 -33.92 -3.88
C LEU A 88 -24.29 -33.19 -5.14
N SER A 89 -24.14 -31.87 -5.19
CA SER A 89 -24.52 -31.08 -6.36
C SER A 89 -23.70 -31.46 -7.60
N LEU A 90 -22.38 -31.63 -7.44
CA LEU A 90 -21.50 -32.10 -8.51
C LEU A 90 -21.84 -33.53 -8.94
N GLU A 91 -22.18 -34.40 -7.99
CA GLU A 91 -22.61 -35.77 -8.28
C GLU A 91 -23.93 -35.82 -9.05
N TRP A 92 -24.90 -34.98 -8.70
CA TRP A 92 -26.15 -34.87 -9.44
C TRP A 92 -25.95 -34.30 -10.85
N ALA A 93 -25.07 -33.31 -11.02
CA ALA A 93 -24.73 -32.79 -12.34
C ALA A 93 -24.12 -33.88 -13.23
N LEU A 94 -23.15 -34.65 -12.72
CA LEU A 94 -22.54 -35.79 -13.42
C LEU A 94 -23.57 -36.90 -13.72
N ALA A 95 -24.46 -37.20 -12.77
CA ALA A 95 -25.50 -38.21 -12.98
C ALA A 95 -26.55 -37.77 -14.01
N ALA A 96 -26.94 -36.49 -14.01
CA ALA A 96 -27.84 -35.92 -14.99
C ALA A 96 -27.24 -35.97 -16.40
N ASP A 97 -25.97 -35.57 -16.55
CA ASP A 97 -25.24 -35.65 -17.81
C ASP A 97 -25.16 -37.10 -18.33
N ALA A 98 -24.84 -38.06 -17.47
CA ALA A 98 -24.84 -39.48 -17.82
C ALA A 98 -26.23 -39.99 -18.23
N ALA A 99 -27.30 -39.54 -17.55
CA ALA A 99 -28.67 -39.93 -17.86
C ALA A 99 -29.15 -39.33 -19.18
N ILE A 100 -28.74 -38.09 -19.52
CA ILE A 100 -29.08 -37.42 -20.79
C ILE A 100 -28.33 -38.09 -21.95
N THR A 101 -27.02 -38.32 -21.81
CA THR A 101 -26.19 -38.93 -22.88
C THR A 101 -26.46 -40.41 -23.08
N GLY A 102 -26.94 -41.11 -22.05
CA GLY A 102 -27.30 -42.52 -22.11
C GLY A 102 -28.68 -42.83 -22.70
N ARG A 103 -29.47 -41.83 -23.10
CA ARG A 103 -30.80 -42.06 -23.70
C ARG A 103 -30.66 -42.74 -25.06
N THR A 104 -31.50 -43.75 -25.29
CA THR A 104 -31.51 -44.55 -26.53
C THR A 104 -32.87 -44.55 -27.22
N ASP A 105 -33.85 -43.88 -26.64
CA ASP A 105 -35.17 -43.71 -27.22
C ASP A 105 -35.20 -42.58 -28.26
N THR A 106 -36.33 -42.48 -28.97
CA THR A 106 -36.54 -41.49 -30.04
C THR A 106 -37.58 -40.43 -29.65
N ALA A 107 -37.96 -40.35 -28.37
CA ALA A 107 -38.89 -39.34 -27.90
C ALA A 107 -38.16 -37.99 -27.80
N MET A 108 -38.89 -36.89 -28.06
CA MET A 108 -38.38 -35.57 -27.70
C MET A 108 -38.53 -35.34 -26.20
N HIS A 109 -37.46 -34.87 -25.59
CA HIS A 109 -37.35 -34.50 -24.18
C HIS A 109 -37.29 -32.99 -24.03
N PHE A 110 -37.59 -32.48 -22.83
CA PHE A 110 -37.48 -31.06 -22.52
C PHE A 110 -36.04 -30.54 -22.57
N ILE A 111 -35.08 -31.43 -22.26
CA ILE A 111 -33.63 -31.18 -22.39
C ILE A 111 -33.08 -32.24 -23.33
N GLU A 112 -32.53 -31.80 -24.46
CA GLU A 112 -31.94 -32.64 -25.50
C GLU A 112 -30.43 -32.54 -25.52
N TYR A 113 -29.79 -33.65 -25.91
CA TYR A 113 -28.35 -33.67 -26.16
C TYR A 113 -28.08 -33.24 -27.61
N ASP A 114 -27.20 -32.25 -27.80
CA ASP A 114 -26.67 -31.91 -29.13
C ASP A 114 -25.37 -32.70 -29.39
N PRO A 115 -25.38 -33.68 -30.32
CA PRO A 115 -24.18 -34.43 -30.67
C PRO A 115 -23.07 -33.57 -31.28
N ALA A 116 -23.39 -32.37 -31.79
CA ALA A 116 -22.38 -31.45 -32.32
C ALA A 116 -21.44 -30.92 -31.22
N GLU A 117 -21.91 -30.84 -29.97
CA GLU A 117 -21.17 -30.29 -28.82
C GLU A 117 -20.50 -31.36 -27.94
N THR A 118 -20.20 -32.53 -28.52
CA THR A 118 -19.61 -33.65 -27.77
C THR A 118 -18.29 -33.29 -27.07
N ASN A 119 -17.48 -32.41 -27.68
CA ASN A 119 -16.19 -32.01 -27.12
C ASN A 119 -16.36 -31.07 -25.92
N GLU A 120 -17.20 -30.05 -26.03
CA GLU A 120 -17.48 -29.09 -24.94
C GLU A 120 -18.12 -29.83 -23.75
N GLN A 121 -19.04 -30.75 -24.02
CA GLN A 121 -19.63 -31.58 -22.98
C GLN A 121 -18.59 -32.48 -22.28
N ALA A 122 -17.69 -33.09 -23.05
CA ALA A 122 -16.63 -33.93 -22.48
C ALA A 122 -15.71 -33.11 -21.57
N GLU A 123 -15.39 -31.87 -21.96
CA GLU A 123 -14.65 -30.94 -21.12
C GLU A 123 -15.43 -30.58 -19.85
N VAL A 124 -16.70 -30.18 -19.94
CA VAL A 124 -17.53 -29.87 -18.75
C VAL A 124 -17.60 -31.07 -17.80
N ARG A 125 -17.82 -32.28 -18.31
CA ARG A 125 -17.84 -33.50 -17.50
C ARG A 125 -16.51 -33.73 -16.80
N GLN A 126 -15.39 -33.51 -17.49
CA GLN A 126 -14.06 -33.59 -16.89
C GLN A 126 -13.90 -32.54 -15.78
N ARG A 127 -14.28 -31.28 -16.00
CA ARG A 127 -14.21 -30.21 -14.98
C ARG A 127 -15.03 -30.52 -13.75
N LEU A 128 -16.24 -31.03 -13.91
CA LEU A 128 -17.10 -31.44 -12.78
C LEU A 128 -16.45 -32.58 -11.98
N ALA A 129 -15.82 -33.55 -12.66
CA ALA A 129 -15.11 -34.64 -12.02
C ALA A 129 -13.85 -34.17 -11.27
N GLU A 130 -13.06 -33.28 -11.87
CA GLU A 130 -11.89 -32.63 -11.27
C GLU A 130 -12.30 -31.81 -10.03
N ALA A 131 -13.34 -30.97 -10.14
CA ALA A 131 -13.88 -30.19 -9.04
C ALA A 131 -14.29 -31.09 -7.87
N ARG A 132 -15.03 -32.18 -8.15
CA ARG A 132 -15.45 -33.14 -7.13
C ARG A 132 -14.25 -33.81 -6.45
N ALA A 133 -13.27 -34.27 -7.22
CA ALA A 133 -12.07 -34.90 -6.67
C ALA A 133 -11.23 -33.91 -5.84
N SER A 134 -11.18 -32.64 -6.25
CA SER A 134 -10.48 -31.56 -5.54
C SER A 134 -11.09 -31.21 -4.18
N LEU A 135 -12.32 -31.65 -3.90
CA LEU A 135 -12.88 -31.56 -2.55
C LEU A 135 -12.14 -32.47 -1.57
N ASP A 136 -11.52 -33.56 -2.02
CA ASP A 136 -10.96 -34.60 -1.17
C ASP A 136 -9.43 -34.70 -1.22
N ALA A 137 -8.83 -34.42 -2.37
CA ALA A 137 -7.39 -34.46 -2.56
C ALA A 137 -6.93 -33.45 -3.62
N PRO A 138 -5.70 -32.93 -3.55
CA PRO A 138 -5.19 -32.00 -4.55
C PRO A 138 -5.28 -32.56 -5.97
N GLN A 139 -5.81 -31.77 -6.90
CA GLN A 139 -5.94 -32.13 -8.32
C GLN A 139 -5.15 -31.14 -9.18
N SER A 140 -4.44 -31.64 -10.19
CA SER A 140 -3.84 -30.80 -11.22
C SER A 140 -4.91 -30.40 -12.23
N ILE A 141 -5.22 -29.12 -12.29
CA ILE A 141 -6.26 -28.54 -13.14
C ILE A 141 -5.56 -27.57 -14.12
N THR A 142 -5.82 -27.74 -15.41
CA THR A 142 -5.29 -26.86 -16.46
C THR A 142 -6.40 -25.95 -16.98
N VAL A 143 -6.29 -24.64 -16.82
CA VAL A 143 -7.24 -23.65 -17.38
C VAL A 143 -6.45 -22.69 -18.26
N ASP A 144 -6.89 -22.47 -19.50
CA ASP A 144 -6.25 -21.57 -20.47
C ASP A 144 -4.74 -21.82 -20.65
N GLY A 145 -4.31 -23.08 -20.54
CA GLY A 145 -2.90 -23.49 -20.65
C GLY A 145 -2.10 -23.43 -19.34
N HIS A 146 -2.66 -22.85 -18.27
CA HIS A 146 -2.03 -22.78 -16.95
C HIS A 146 -2.44 -23.99 -16.10
N THR A 147 -1.46 -24.80 -15.70
CA THR A 147 -1.70 -25.96 -14.84
C THR A 147 -1.39 -25.62 -13.39
N ARG A 148 -2.36 -25.81 -12.50
CA ARG A 148 -2.23 -25.58 -11.06
C ARG A 148 -2.73 -26.79 -10.28
N THR A 149 -2.08 -27.08 -9.17
CA THR A 149 -2.63 -28.01 -8.19
C THR A 149 -3.62 -27.26 -7.30
N VAL A 150 -4.85 -27.76 -7.21
CA VAL A 150 -5.96 -27.14 -6.46
C VAL A 150 -6.56 -28.14 -5.49
N LEU A 151 -6.79 -27.71 -4.24
CA LEU A 151 -7.54 -28.44 -3.22
C LEU A 151 -8.74 -27.58 -2.80
N ALA A 152 -9.85 -27.66 -3.54
CA ALA A 152 -11.08 -26.93 -3.22
C ALA A 152 -11.65 -27.32 -1.84
N GLY A 153 -11.35 -28.53 -1.37
CA GLY A 153 -11.70 -28.97 -0.01
C GLY A 153 -11.17 -28.06 1.10
N ALA A 154 -10.08 -27.32 0.84
CA ALA A 154 -9.46 -26.41 1.79
C ALA A 154 -10.35 -25.19 2.12
N PHE A 155 -11.25 -24.77 1.21
CA PHE A 155 -12.25 -23.72 1.51
C PHE A 155 -13.14 -24.07 2.71
N PHE A 156 -13.32 -25.37 2.99
CA PHE A 156 -14.19 -25.88 4.04
C PHE A 156 -13.42 -26.39 5.26
N ALA A 157 -12.11 -26.15 5.32
CA ALA A 157 -11.23 -26.63 6.37
C ALA A 157 -10.46 -25.49 7.04
N MET A 158 -10.01 -25.70 8.28
CA MET A 158 -9.15 -24.76 9.00
C MET A 158 -7.68 -24.96 8.60
N PRO A 159 -6.88 -23.89 8.50
CA PRO A 159 -7.27 -22.48 8.65
C PRO A 159 -8.12 -22.01 7.47
N TYR A 160 -9.09 -21.12 7.70
CA TYR A 160 -9.92 -20.59 6.61
C TYR A 160 -9.17 -19.55 5.79
N LEU A 161 -9.49 -19.46 4.49
CA LEU A 161 -9.06 -18.31 3.69
C LEU A 161 -9.69 -17.04 4.26
N THR A 162 -8.86 -16.05 4.56
CA THR A 162 -9.29 -14.74 5.05
C THR A 162 -8.48 -13.67 4.36
N ARG A 163 -8.85 -12.39 4.56
CA ARG A 163 -8.06 -11.27 4.05
C ARG A 163 -6.60 -11.28 4.52
N ALA A 164 -6.30 -11.92 5.66
CA ALA A 164 -4.93 -12.05 6.16
C ALA A 164 -4.07 -13.04 5.36
N HIS A 165 -4.69 -13.92 4.56
CA HIS A 165 -3.99 -14.91 3.73
C HIS A 165 -3.78 -14.44 2.29
N VAL A 166 -4.43 -13.35 1.87
CA VAL A 166 -4.25 -12.74 0.55
C VAL A 166 -3.25 -11.58 0.64
N PRO A 167 -2.61 -11.15 -0.46
CA PRO A 167 -1.50 -10.20 -0.39
C PRO A 167 -1.96 -8.81 0.05
N SER A 168 -1.02 -8.01 0.53
CA SER A 168 -1.22 -6.58 0.69
C SER A 168 -1.32 -5.91 -0.67
N LEU A 169 -2.14 -4.86 -0.74
CA LEU A 169 -2.26 -4.01 -1.92
C LEU A 169 -1.72 -2.61 -1.59
N THR A 170 -1.21 -1.91 -2.60
CA THR A 170 -0.94 -0.47 -2.50
C THR A 170 -2.24 0.33 -2.58
N ASP A 171 -2.17 1.65 -2.41
CA ASP A 171 -3.32 2.55 -2.59
C ASP A 171 -3.82 2.58 -4.06
N ASP A 172 -2.99 2.12 -5.00
CA ASP A 172 -3.31 1.98 -6.43
C ASP A 172 -3.76 0.54 -6.80
N ASP A 173 -4.15 -0.27 -5.81
CA ASP A 173 -4.58 -1.67 -5.95
C ASP A 173 -3.50 -2.61 -6.56
N GLU A 174 -2.22 -2.23 -6.53
CA GLU A 174 -1.12 -3.08 -7.01
C GLU A 174 -0.73 -4.13 -5.95
N ILE A 175 -0.37 -5.34 -6.38
CA ILE A 175 -0.02 -6.42 -5.45
C ILE A 175 1.40 -6.24 -4.91
N VAL A 176 1.56 -6.22 -3.59
CA VAL A 176 2.89 -6.18 -2.96
C VAL A 176 3.51 -7.57 -2.98
N LEU A 177 4.61 -7.77 -3.69
CA LEU A 177 5.32 -9.05 -3.76
C LEU A 177 5.89 -9.45 -2.40
N GLY A 178 5.89 -10.76 -2.13
CA GLY A 178 6.34 -11.29 -0.85
C GLY A 178 5.36 -11.07 0.31
N SER A 179 4.23 -10.39 0.09
CA SER A 179 3.25 -10.05 1.13
C SER A 179 2.18 -11.13 1.38
N PHE A 180 2.20 -12.22 0.62
CA PHE A 180 1.31 -13.36 0.88
C PHE A 180 1.70 -14.02 2.21
N ALA A 181 0.98 -13.74 3.30
CA ALA A 181 1.30 -14.36 4.59
C ALA A 181 1.25 -15.90 4.54
N ASP A 182 0.36 -16.43 3.70
CA ASP A 182 0.30 -17.83 3.30
C ASP A 182 0.16 -17.93 1.77
N PRO A 183 1.26 -18.19 1.04
CA PRO A 183 1.23 -18.35 -0.41
C PRO A 183 0.32 -19.48 -0.90
N THR A 184 0.01 -20.47 -0.07
CA THR A 184 -0.89 -21.56 -0.46
C THR A 184 -2.36 -21.16 -0.40
N MET A 185 -2.65 -19.93 0.04
CA MET A 185 -4.01 -19.41 0.26
C MET A 185 -4.81 -20.37 1.15
N ALA A 186 -4.32 -20.63 2.36
CA ALA A 186 -4.93 -21.58 3.30
C ALA A 186 -5.02 -23.02 2.76
N GLY A 187 -4.02 -23.44 1.97
CA GLY A 187 -3.94 -24.78 1.39
C GLY A 187 -4.79 -25.02 0.14
N ILE A 188 -5.49 -23.99 -0.38
CA ILE A 188 -6.28 -24.09 -1.62
C ILE A 188 -5.36 -24.34 -2.82
N LEU A 189 -4.19 -23.71 -2.82
CA LEU A 189 -3.17 -23.79 -3.86
C LEU A 189 -1.88 -24.37 -3.26
N PRO A 190 -1.83 -25.69 -2.97
CA PRO A 190 -0.79 -26.29 -2.13
C PRO A 190 0.63 -26.17 -2.68
N ASP A 191 0.80 -26.00 -3.99
CA ASP A 191 2.11 -25.91 -4.63
C ASP A 191 2.61 -24.46 -4.79
N MET A 192 1.80 -23.47 -4.37
CA MET A 192 2.15 -22.06 -4.50
C MET A 192 3.09 -21.59 -3.39
N ASN A 193 4.08 -20.81 -3.77
CA ASN A 193 5.01 -20.10 -2.90
C ASN A 193 5.18 -18.66 -3.40
N GLN A 194 5.98 -17.84 -2.70
CA GLN A 194 6.18 -16.44 -3.09
C GLN A 194 6.77 -16.29 -4.50
N ALA A 195 7.70 -17.16 -4.88
CA ALA A 195 8.35 -17.09 -6.18
C ALA A 195 7.40 -17.50 -7.31
N THR A 196 6.57 -18.53 -7.11
CA THR A 196 5.57 -18.90 -8.12
C THR A 196 4.52 -17.82 -8.28
N TRP A 197 4.10 -17.15 -7.20
CA TRP A 197 3.22 -15.98 -7.31
C TRP A 197 3.88 -14.84 -8.07
N GLN A 198 5.16 -14.56 -7.80
CA GLN A 198 5.89 -13.56 -8.56
C GLN A 198 5.89 -13.89 -10.06
N ASP A 199 6.24 -15.13 -10.43
CA ASP A 199 6.28 -15.56 -11.83
C ASP A 199 4.90 -15.49 -12.52
N ASP A 200 3.83 -15.81 -11.78
CA ASP A 200 2.46 -15.79 -12.31
C ASP A 200 1.85 -14.39 -12.42
N LEU A 201 2.29 -13.45 -11.57
CA LEU A 201 1.74 -12.09 -11.54
C LEU A 201 2.48 -11.17 -12.52
N LEU A 202 3.80 -11.31 -12.65
CA LEU A 202 4.57 -10.49 -13.57
C LEU A 202 4.11 -10.75 -15.02
N GLY A 203 3.89 -9.66 -15.76
CA GLY A 203 3.37 -9.66 -17.13
C GLY A 203 1.84 -9.64 -17.22
N GLU A 204 1.14 -10.12 -16.19
CA GLU A 204 -0.33 -10.23 -16.16
C GLU A 204 -0.99 -9.14 -15.30
N TRP A 205 -0.38 -8.84 -14.14
CA TRP A 205 -0.89 -7.88 -13.16
C TRP A 205 0.22 -6.92 -12.71
N PRO A 206 -0.10 -5.66 -12.40
CA PRO A 206 0.86 -4.74 -11.82
C PRO A 206 1.20 -5.15 -10.39
N VAL A 207 2.50 -5.20 -10.08
CA VAL A 207 3.02 -5.56 -8.76
C VAL A 207 4.01 -4.53 -8.24
N VAL A 208 4.26 -4.54 -6.94
CA VAL A 208 5.27 -3.70 -6.27
C VAL A 208 6.21 -4.55 -5.44
N GLN A 209 7.51 -4.30 -5.59
CA GLN A 209 8.56 -4.83 -4.76
C GLN A 209 9.25 -3.70 -3.99
N THR A 210 8.99 -3.62 -2.70
CA THR A 210 9.72 -2.75 -1.78
C THR A 210 11.15 -3.26 -1.59
N ASN A 211 12.12 -2.36 -1.46
CA ASN A 211 13.54 -2.70 -1.30
C ASN A 211 14.05 -3.63 -2.42
N ALA A 212 13.67 -3.34 -3.67
CA ALA A 212 14.02 -4.16 -4.83
C ALA A 212 15.54 -4.26 -5.01
N PHE A 213 16.25 -3.15 -4.87
CA PHE A 213 17.72 -3.07 -4.90
C PHE A 213 18.20 -1.74 -4.31
N ALA A 214 19.52 -1.59 -4.19
CA ALA A 214 20.17 -0.33 -3.87
C ALA A 214 21.21 0.02 -4.95
N MET A 215 21.35 1.31 -5.26
CA MET A 215 22.29 1.85 -6.25
C MET A 215 22.70 3.26 -5.81
N ASP A 216 23.98 3.61 -5.95
CA ASP A 216 24.53 4.93 -5.57
C ASP A 216 24.25 5.37 -4.12
N GLY A 217 24.04 4.41 -3.21
CA GLY A 217 23.70 4.69 -1.81
C GLY A 217 22.21 4.92 -1.53
N TYR A 218 21.34 4.75 -2.53
CA TYR A 218 19.88 4.87 -2.39
C TYR A 218 19.19 3.52 -2.52
N GLY A 219 18.18 3.27 -1.69
CA GLY A 219 17.28 2.14 -1.82
C GLY A 219 16.14 2.45 -2.78
N PHE A 220 15.77 1.46 -3.60
CA PHE A 220 14.72 1.60 -4.60
C PHE A 220 13.55 0.66 -4.35
N THR A 221 12.35 1.16 -4.66
CA THR A 221 11.14 0.36 -4.85
C THR A 221 10.91 0.22 -6.35
N ALA A 222 10.61 -1.00 -6.82
CA ALA A 222 10.31 -1.26 -8.21
C ALA A 222 8.88 -1.78 -8.35
N GLY A 223 8.25 -1.57 -9.50
CA GLY A 223 6.90 -2.06 -9.74
C GLY A 223 6.43 -1.96 -11.19
N GLY A 224 5.17 -2.30 -11.40
CA GLY A 224 4.55 -2.48 -12.71
C GLY A 224 4.42 -3.95 -13.10
N TYR A 225 4.31 -4.23 -14.40
CA TYR A 225 4.17 -5.58 -14.94
C TYR A 225 5.51 -6.33 -15.02
N ALA A 226 6.61 -5.60 -14.91
CA ALA A 226 7.94 -6.17 -14.77
C ALA A 226 8.74 -5.32 -13.77
N LEU A 227 9.69 -5.94 -13.08
CA LEU A 227 10.51 -5.26 -12.09
C LEU A 227 11.78 -4.70 -12.72
N TRP A 228 12.19 -3.53 -12.24
CA TRP A 228 13.56 -3.07 -12.44
C TRP A 228 14.51 -3.87 -11.55
N GLN A 229 15.72 -4.10 -12.03
CA GLN A 229 16.75 -4.87 -11.34
C GLN A 229 18.12 -4.21 -11.50
N LEU A 230 19.03 -4.52 -10.57
CA LEU A 230 20.41 -4.09 -10.65
C LEU A 230 21.21 -5.04 -11.55
N ALA A 231 21.77 -4.51 -12.64
CA ALA A 231 22.71 -5.20 -13.50
C ALA A 231 24.15 -4.84 -13.11
N ALA A 232 25.07 -5.79 -13.23
CA ALA A 232 26.48 -5.55 -12.94
C ALA A 232 27.11 -4.52 -13.89
N GLU A 233 26.77 -4.60 -15.19
CA GLU A 233 27.26 -3.68 -16.21
C GLU A 233 26.27 -3.54 -17.38
N VAL A 234 26.22 -2.35 -17.99
CA VAL A 234 25.54 -2.08 -19.25
C VAL A 234 26.44 -1.18 -20.11
N GLY A 235 27.14 -1.78 -21.07
CA GLY A 235 28.15 -1.05 -21.84
C GLY A 235 29.37 -0.73 -20.98
N GLU A 236 29.64 0.56 -20.74
CA GLU A 236 30.75 1.04 -19.91
C GLU A 236 30.29 1.47 -18.49
N HIS A 237 28.99 1.34 -18.20
CA HIS A 237 28.40 1.68 -16.90
C HIS A 237 28.33 0.44 -16.00
N GLU A 238 28.67 0.60 -14.72
CA GLU A 238 28.64 -0.44 -13.69
C GLU A 238 27.48 -0.17 -12.72
N GLU A 239 26.95 -1.20 -12.04
CA GLU A 239 25.85 -1.07 -11.05
C GLU A 239 24.60 -0.36 -11.60
N VAL A 240 24.14 -0.78 -12.78
CA VAL A 240 23.09 -0.10 -13.52
C VAL A 240 21.71 -0.64 -13.18
N ALA A 241 20.75 0.23 -12.84
CA ALA A 241 19.35 -0.15 -12.73
C ALA A 241 18.73 -0.28 -14.12
N VAL A 242 18.18 -1.45 -14.46
CA VAL A 242 17.55 -1.73 -15.76
C VAL A 242 16.12 -2.20 -15.61
N SER A 243 15.24 -1.78 -16.51
CA SER A 243 13.85 -2.25 -16.54
C SER A 243 13.76 -3.72 -16.92
N GLY A 244 12.79 -4.43 -16.35
CA GLY A 244 12.41 -5.77 -16.79
C GLY A 244 11.77 -5.76 -18.19
N LEU A 245 11.63 -6.96 -18.75
CA LEU A 245 11.03 -7.15 -20.08
C LEU A 245 9.53 -6.90 -20.03
N LEU A 246 9.03 -6.10 -20.98
CA LEU A 246 7.63 -5.74 -21.08
C LEU A 246 6.98 -6.29 -22.35
N THR A 247 5.68 -6.51 -22.25
CA THR A 247 4.76 -6.79 -23.37
C THR A 247 4.07 -5.49 -23.83
N ASP A 248 3.23 -5.57 -24.86
CA ASP A 248 2.47 -4.43 -25.36
C ASP A 248 1.54 -3.85 -24.28
N SER A 249 1.45 -2.53 -24.23
CA SER A 249 0.59 -1.75 -23.33
C SER A 249 0.85 -1.98 -21.84
N THR A 250 2.12 -2.21 -21.48
CA THR A 250 2.55 -2.41 -20.09
C THR A 250 3.66 -1.44 -19.66
N VAL A 251 3.92 -1.40 -18.36
CA VAL A 251 4.87 -0.48 -17.73
C VAL A 251 5.74 -1.21 -16.70
N ALA A 252 7.00 -0.80 -16.60
CA ALA A 252 7.91 -1.12 -15.51
C ALA A 252 8.47 0.19 -14.95
N TRP A 253 8.45 0.34 -13.64
CA TRP A 253 8.92 1.54 -12.97
C TRP A 253 9.83 1.24 -11.78
N VAL A 254 10.66 2.22 -11.43
CA VAL A 254 11.48 2.24 -10.22
C VAL A 254 11.39 3.63 -9.60
N GLU A 255 11.36 3.71 -8.28
CA GLU A 255 11.32 4.98 -7.55
C GLU A 255 12.14 4.98 -6.27
N THR A 256 12.51 6.19 -5.86
CA THR A 256 13.12 6.46 -4.57
C THR A 256 12.68 7.86 -4.08
N ALA A 257 12.96 8.17 -2.82
CA ALA A 257 12.52 9.41 -2.19
C ALA A 257 13.69 10.33 -1.84
N PHE A 258 13.47 11.63 -1.99
CA PHE A 258 14.42 12.68 -1.61
C PHE A 258 13.72 13.72 -0.75
N THR A 259 14.47 14.33 0.18
CA THR A 259 13.99 15.49 0.94
C THR A 259 14.67 16.74 0.43
N GLY A 260 13.91 17.60 -0.25
CA GLY A 260 14.38 18.88 -0.75
C GLY A 260 14.35 20.00 0.31
N PRO A 261 14.88 21.19 -0.01
CA PRO A 261 15.21 21.63 -1.36
C PRO A 261 16.59 21.16 -1.82
N GLY A 262 16.74 20.82 -3.09
CA GLY A 262 18.03 20.41 -3.65
C GLY A 262 17.97 20.08 -5.14
N THR A 263 19.08 19.58 -5.66
CA THR A 263 19.19 19.15 -7.05
C THR A 263 19.52 17.67 -7.09
N LEU A 264 18.67 16.90 -7.77
CA LEU A 264 18.92 15.53 -8.15
C LEU A 264 19.55 15.52 -9.53
N THR A 265 20.68 14.82 -9.71
CA THR A 265 21.27 14.54 -11.02
C THR A 265 21.34 13.03 -11.22
N PHE A 266 21.08 12.55 -12.42
CA PHE A 266 21.18 11.14 -12.79
C PHE A 266 21.52 11.00 -14.27
N SER A 267 22.04 9.84 -14.65
CA SER A 267 22.20 9.44 -16.05
C SER A 267 21.21 8.34 -16.39
N TRP A 268 20.68 8.38 -17.60
CA TRP A 268 19.69 7.42 -18.06
C TRP A 268 19.81 7.22 -19.56
N ALA A 269 19.40 6.03 -20.02
CA ALA A 269 19.42 5.62 -21.41
C ALA A 269 18.18 4.79 -21.74
N VAL A 270 17.84 4.69 -23.02
CA VAL A 270 16.74 3.84 -23.48
C VAL A 270 17.10 3.20 -24.82
N SER A 271 16.73 1.93 -24.97
CA SER A 271 16.68 1.23 -26.25
C SER A 271 15.25 0.81 -26.49
N SER A 272 14.59 1.46 -27.43
CA SER A 272 13.14 1.38 -27.58
C SER A 272 12.70 1.81 -28.97
N ARG A 273 11.47 1.47 -29.36
CA ARG A 273 10.92 2.01 -30.60
C ARG A 273 10.62 3.50 -30.43
N ALA A 274 11.24 4.31 -31.30
CA ALA A 274 11.12 5.76 -31.26
C ALA A 274 9.65 6.24 -31.27
N ARG A 275 9.30 7.07 -30.27
CA ARG A 275 7.99 7.71 -30.05
C ARG A 275 6.82 6.80 -29.65
N TRP A 276 7.03 5.49 -29.50
CA TRP A 276 5.98 4.55 -29.05
C TRP A 276 6.22 4.09 -27.62
N ASN A 277 7.47 3.75 -27.33
CA ASN A 277 7.91 3.28 -26.04
C ASN A 277 8.77 4.38 -25.42
N LEU A 278 8.48 4.76 -24.18
CA LEU A 278 9.07 5.95 -23.56
C LEU A 278 9.61 5.64 -22.17
N LEU A 279 10.83 6.10 -21.89
CA LEU A 279 11.36 6.21 -20.55
C LEU A 279 11.14 7.63 -20.02
N SER A 280 10.34 7.77 -18.97
CA SER A 280 9.92 9.06 -18.40
C SER A 280 10.26 9.14 -16.91
N VAL A 281 10.54 10.35 -16.42
CA VAL A 281 10.72 10.61 -14.99
C VAL A 281 9.53 11.42 -14.45
N TYR A 282 9.08 11.08 -13.25
CA TYR A 282 7.98 11.70 -12.53
C TYR A 282 8.47 12.19 -11.17
N VAL A 283 7.92 13.31 -10.71
CA VAL A 283 8.11 13.83 -9.35
C VAL A 283 6.72 13.96 -8.75
N ASP A 284 6.47 13.26 -7.65
CA ASP A 284 5.18 13.22 -6.95
C ASP A 284 4.01 12.87 -7.88
N GLY A 285 4.21 11.86 -8.74
CA GLY A 285 3.24 11.43 -9.74
C GLY A 285 3.13 12.35 -10.97
N VAL A 286 3.81 13.50 -11.00
CA VAL A 286 3.78 14.44 -12.13
C VAL A 286 4.95 14.21 -13.08
N ARG A 287 4.62 13.88 -14.33
CA ARG A 287 5.60 13.63 -15.39
C ARG A 287 6.41 14.88 -15.73
N GLN A 288 7.73 14.76 -15.75
CA GLN A 288 8.63 15.83 -16.15
C GLN A 288 8.85 15.85 -17.67
N THR A 289 9.30 16.99 -18.19
CA THR A 289 9.67 17.12 -19.61
C THR A 289 10.98 16.39 -19.91
N GLY A 290 11.18 15.93 -21.14
CA GLY A 290 12.45 15.29 -21.56
C GLY A 290 12.44 13.77 -21.62
N SER A 291 11.27 13.18 -21.84
CA SER A 291 11.05 11.95 -22.62
C SER A 291 12.25 11.33 -23.34
N LEU A 292 12.77 10.15 -22.95
CA LEU A 292 13.64 9.39 -23.86
C LEU A 292 12.81 8.37 -24.67
N TRP A 293 13.20 8.14 -25.92
CA TRP A 293 12.67 7.11 -26.82
C TRP A 293 13.67 6.81 -27.93
N GLY A 294 13.53 5.70 -28.65
CA GLY A 294 14.49 5.33 -29.68
C GLY A 294 15.72 4.64 -29.07
N GLU A 295 16.87 4.83 -29.71
CA GLU A 295 18.18 4.41 -29.20
C GLU A 295 18.90 5.66 -28.69
N GLU A 296 18.65 6.05 -27.45
CA GLU A 296 19.26 7.22 -26.82
C GLU A 296 20.36 6.78 -25.86
N ALA A 297 21.55 7.36 -26.05
CA ALA A 297 22.71 7.08 -25.23
C ALA A 297 22.62 7.76 -23.86
N TRP A 298 23.46 7.29 -22.94
CA TRP A 298 23.63 7.85 -21.60
C TRP A 298 23.86 9.37 -21.62
N GLY A 299 23.04 10.10 -20.88
CA GLY A 299 23.17 11.55 -20.72
C GLY A 299 22.68 12.04 -19.36
N PRO A 300 23.36 13.02 -18.75
CA PRO A 300 22.96 13.54 -17.46
C PRO A 300 21.66 14.33 -17.57
N ARG A 301 20.82 14.18 -16.55
CA ARG A 301 19.60 14.94 -16.34
C ARG A 301 19.57 15.45 -14.91
N SER A 302 19.21 16.72 -14.73
CA SER A 302 19.02 17.31 -13.41
C SER A 302 17.58 17.74 -13.18
N LEU A 303 17.11 17.57 -11.95
CA LEU A 303 15.81 18.00 -11.44
C LEU A 303 16.02 18.81 -10.17
N SER A 304 15.42 20.00 -10.07
CA SER A 304 15.37 20.76 -8.83
C SER A 304 14.12 20.38 -8.05
N LEU A 305 14.30 19.87 -6.85
CA LEU A 305 13.20 19.53 -5.95
C LEU A 305 13.05 20.65 -4.91
N PRO A 306 11.83 21.21 -4.71
CA PRO A 306 11.59 22.25 -3.71
C PRO A 306 11.67 21.68 -2.29
N ALA A 307 11.41 22.52 -1.28
CA ALA A 307 11.37 22.07 0.11
C ALA A 307 10.22 21.09 0.33
N GLY A 308 10.51 19.92 0.94
CA GLY A 308 9.53 18.88 1.19
C GLY A 308 10.05 17.48 0.85
N ALA A 309 9.26 16.47 1.21
CA ALA A 309 9.49 15.10 0.77
C ALA A 309 8.96 14.93 -0.66
N HIS A 310 9.77 14.31 -1.52
CA HIS A 310 9.46 14.09 -2.92
C HIS A 310 9.73 12.64 -3.31
N THR A 311 8.81 12.02 -4.04
CA THR A 311 9.03 10.71 -4.67
C THR A 311 9.41 10.92 -6.13
N VAL A 312 10.55 10.38 -6.54
CA VAL A 312 11.02 10.42 -7.93
C VAL A 312 10.93 9.04 -8.53
N ARG A 313 10.14 8.90 -9.60
CA ARG A 313 9.88 7.63 -10.30
C ARG A 313 10.37 7.70 -11.73
N TRP A 314 11.14 6.71 -12.17
CA TRP A 314 11.46 6.46 -13.57
C TRP A 314 10.59 5.32 -14.07
N ALA A 315 9.88 5.52 -15.17
CA ALA A 315 8.98 4.54 -15.74
C ALA A 315 9.26 4.34 -17.23
N TYR A 316 9.50 3.08 -17.61
CA TYR A 316 9.55 2.64 -19.00
C TYR A 316 8.18 2.08 -19.37
N VAL A 317 7.54 2.69 -20.35
CA VAL A 317 6.24 2.25 -20.88
C VAL A 317 6.46 1.68 -22.27
N LYS A 318 5.92 0.48 -22.50
CA LYS A 318 5.92 -0.19 -23.80
C LYS A 318 4.49 -0.26 -24.33
N ASN A 319 4.26 0.28 -25.52
CA ASN A 319 2.95 0.35 -26.17
C ASN A 319 2.98 -0.29 -27.57
N ASP A 320 3.87 -1.26 -27.75
CA ASP A 320 3.87 -2.12 -28.93
C ASP A 320 4.49 -3.48 -28.64
N ASN A 321 4.49 -4.35 -29.66
CA ASN A 321 5.08 -5.69 -29.60
C ASN A 321 6.46 -5.78 -30.27
N ALA A 322 7.06 -4.64 -30.65
CA ALA A 322 8.37 -4.65 -31.30
C ALA A 322 9.46 -4.93 -30.27
N THR A 323 10.44 -5.76 -30.64
CA THR A 323 11.60 -6.07 -29.80
C THR A 323 12.81 -5.30 -30.30
N MET A 324 13.39 -4.46 -29.45
CA MET A 324 14.67 -3.76 -29.70
C MET A 324 15.83 -4.53 -29.05
N PHE A 325 17.05 -3.98 -29.08
CA PHE A 325 18.22 -4.68 -28.54
C PHE A 325 18.13 -4.87 -27.02
N MET A 326 17.98 -3.77 -26.28
CA MET A 326 17.70 -3.82 -24.85
C MET A 326 16.20 -3.76 -24.56
N ASP A 327 15.43 -3.06 -25.39
CA ASP A 327 13.96 -2.95 -25.27
C ASP A 327 13.50 -2.55 -23.86
N GLY A 328 14.16 -1.53 -23.32
CA GLY A 328 14.11 -1.18 -21.92
C GLY A 328 14.77 0.16 -21.61
N GLY A 329 14.59 0.60 -20.37
CA GLY A 329 15.24 1.77 -19.78
C GLY A 329 16.38 1.38 -18.84
N ALA A 330 17.36 2.27 -18.72
CA ALA A 330 18.49 2.15 -17.80
C ALA A 330 18.66 3.46 -17.00
N LEU A 331 19.12 3.35 -15.76
CA LEU A 331 19.39 4.45 -14.83
C LEU A 331 20.70 4.17 -14.08
N ASP A 332 21.52 5.21 -13.91
CA ASP A 332 22.82 5.15 -13.24
C ASP A 332 23.26 6.56 -12.77
N MET A 333 24.35 6.66 -12.01
CA MET A 333 25.00 7.90 -11.54
C MET A 333 24.04 8.86 -10.84
N LEU A 334 23.24 8.34 -9.92
CA LEU A 334 22.28 9.10 -9.12
C LEU A 334 23.01 9.90 -8.02
N GLU A 335 22.95 11.21 -8.10
CA GLU A 335 23.59 12.13 -7.15
C GLU A 335 22.58 13.15 -6.62
N TRP A 336 22.46 13.27 -5.30
CA TRP A 336 21.64 14.27 -4.64
C TRP A 336 22.50 15.34 -3.95
N VAL A 337 22.28 16.60 -4.32
CA VAL A 337 22.91 17.76 -3.67
C VAL A 337 21.84 18.58 -2.98
N SER A 338 21.79 18.47 -1.65
CA SER A 338 20.91 19.31 -0.83
C SER A 338 21.32 20.78 -0.91
N SER A 339 20.34 21.67 -1.02
CA SER A 339 20.50 23.13 -0.95
C SER A 339 19.94 23.72 0.35
N GLN A 340 19.66 22.85 1.31
CA GLN A 340 19.16 23.21 2.62
C GLN A 340 20.18 24.05 3.39
N THR A 341 19.70 25.04 4.13
CA THR A 341 20.53 25.98 4.91
C THR A 341 20.18 26.00 6.39
N ALA A 342 19.19 25.20 6.79
CA ALA A 342 18.73 25.07 8.17
C ALA A 342 18.08 23.71 8.40
N THR A 343 18.10 23.23 9.65
CA THR A 343 17.47 21.96 10.03
C THR A 343 15.96 21.97 9.82
N THR A 344 15.39 20.78 9.71
CA THR A 344 13.97 20.54 9.41
C THR A 344 13.30 19.55 10.36
N THR A 345 14.06 18.75 11.10
CA THR A 345 13.48 17.72 11.99
C THR A 345 13.23 18.21 13.41
N THR A 346 13.83 19.34 13.80
CA THR A 346 13.63 19.96 15.11
C THR A 346 12.44 20.93 15.10
N PRO A 347 11.80 21.23 16.25
CA PRO A 347 10.65 22.14 16.32
C PRO A 347 10.92 23.56 15.79
N VAL A 348 12.19 23.95 15.67
CA VAL A 348 12.64 25.23 15.13
C VAL A 348 13.80 24.97 14.16
N ALA A 349 13.70 25.47 12.93
CA ALA A 349 14.79 25.37 11.96
C ALA A 349 16.04 26.12 12.45
N VAL A 350 17.12 25.39 12.71
CA VAL A 350 18.41 25.94 13.14
C VAL A 350 19.29 26.14 11.92
N PRO A 351 19.76 27.37 11.62
CA PRO A 351 20.63 27.62 10.48
C PRO A 351 21.95 26.83 10.56
N TYR A 352 22.38 26.23 9.46
CA TYR A 352 23.64 25.49 9.38
C TYR A 352 24.83 26.39 9.72
N ALA A 353 24.82 27.63 9.23
CA ALA A 353 25.84 28.63 9.55
C ALA A 353 25.92 28.96 11.06
N TRP A 354 24.84 28.79 11.82
CA TRP A 354 24.87 28.95 13.27
C TRP A 354 25.51 27.73 13.94
N LEU A 355 25.15 26.52 13.50
CA LEU A 355 25.74 25.26 13.99
C LEU A 355 27.25 25.18 13.68
N ASP A 356 27.64 25.55 12.46
CA ASP A 356 29.04 25.61 12.01
C ASP A 356 29.87 26.65 12.79
N GLY A 357 29.21 27.56 13.51
CA GLY A 357 29.87 28.49 14.43
C GLY A 357 30.50 27.82 15.66
N PHE A 358 30.15 26.56 15.95
CA PHE A 358 30.64 25.81 17.10
C PHE A 358 31.52 24.64 16.65
N GLU A 359 32.83 24.76 16.88
CA GLU A 359 33.80 23.73 16.48
C GLU A 359 33.49 22.39 17.15
N GLY A 360 33.37 21.33 16.34
CA GLY A 360 33.10 19.97 16.81
C GLY A 360 31.62 19.65 17.08
N LEU A 361 30.71 20.61 16.91
CA LEU A 361 29.27 20.38 17.08
C LEU A 361 28.67 19.52 15.96
N VAL A 362 29.06 19.80 14.71
CA VAL A 362 28.59 19.06 13.53
C VAL A 362 29.63 18.01 13.14
N SER A 363 29.21 16.75 13.03
CA SER A 363 30.05 15.64 12.58
C SER A 363 29.49 15.05 11.28
N GLY A 364 30.34 14.87 10.27
CA GLY A 364 29.94 14.24 9.01
C GLY A 364 28.85 14.97 8.23
N ASN A 365 28.69 16.29 8.41
CA ASN A 365 27.59 17.11 7.90
C ASN A 365 26.19 16.69 8.40
N ASP A 366 26.12 16.00 9.55
CA ASP A 366 24.86 15.61 10.18
C ASP A 366 24.30 16.75 11.06
N TYR A 367 23.72 17.75 10.39
CA TYR A 367 23.16 18.95 11.04
C TYR A 367 21.91 18.65 11.88
N GLU A 368 21.12 17.64 11.51
CA GLU A 368 19.91 17.26 12.24
C GLU A 368 20.25 16.60 13.58
N SER A 369 21.24 15.71 13.59
CA SER A 369 21.78 15.13 14.83
C SER A 369 22.40 16.22 15.73
N ALA A 370 23.18 17.14 15.16
CA ALA A 370 23.76 18.25 15.91
C ALA A 370 22.69 19.14 16.56
N ALA A 371 21.61 19.47 15.84
CA ALA A 371 20.54 20.31 16.38
C ALA A 371 19.64 19.60 17.42
N SER A 372 19.56 18.27 17.37
CA SER A 372 18.73 17.48 18.30
C SER A 372 19.50 16.92 19.50
N GLY A 373 20.83 17.04 19.52
CA GLY A 373 21.69 16.63 20.63
C GLY A 373 21.73 17.62 21.80
N ASP A 374 22.35 17.17 22.90
CA ASP A 374 22.72 17.93 24.10
C ASP A 374 24.22 17.69 24.34
N PRO A 375 25.12 18.40 23.60
CA PRO A 375 26.54 18.09 23.58
C PRO A 375 27.27 18.37 24.90
N ASP A 376 26.82 19.38 25.65
CA ASP A 376 27.42 19.79 26.91
C ASP A 376 26.72 19.23 28.17
N GLN A 377 25.61 18.50 27.98
CA GLN A 377 24.88 17.76 29.00
C GLN A 377 24.24 18.65 30.07
N ASP A 378 23.84 19.87 29.70
CA ASP A 378 23.13 20.79 30.59
C ASP A 378 21.61 20.55 30.66
N GLY A 379 21.10 19.62 29.82
CA GLY A 379 19.69 19.27 29.72
C GLY A 379 18.91 20.11 28.70
N ARG A 380 19.59 20.92 27.87
CA ARG A 380 19.04 21.66 26.74
C ARG A 380 19.53 21.04 25.44
N LEU A 381 18.60 20.87 24.52
CA LEU A 381 18.97 20.47 23.17
C LEU A 381 19.50 21.68 22.41
N THR A 382 20.45 21.48 21.50
CA THR A 382 21.07 22.53 20.68
C THR A 382 20.05 23.48 20.02
N TRP A 383 18.92 22.97 19.51
CA TRP A 383 17.87 23.84 18.93
C TRP A 383 17.18 24.73 19.97
N GLN A 384 17.03 24.26 21.22
CA GLN A 384 16.49 25.06 22.31
C GLN A 384 17.46 26.18 22.70
N GLU A 385 18.75 25.89 22.63
CA GLU A 385 19.80 26.85 22.88
C GLU A 385 19.93 27.89 21.78
N TYR A 386 19.74 27.49 20.51
CA TYR A 386 19.55 28.44 19.42
C TYR A 386 18.42 29.41 19.75
N VAL A 387 17.27 28.90 20.19
CA VAL A 387 16.13 29.75 20.59
C VAL A 387 16.47 30.63 21.80
N ALA A 388 17.14 30.09 22.80
CA ALA A 388 17.45 30.80 24.04
C ALA A 388 18.65 31.75 23.93
N GLY A 389 19.48 31.59 22.90
CA GLY A 389 20.73 32.32 22.69
C GLY A 389 21.93 31.79 23.48
N SER A 390 21.84 30.58 24.07
CA SER A 390 22.95 29.95 24.79
C SER A 390 23.93 29.23 23.84
N ASN A 391 25.01 28.67 24.40
CA ASN A 391 26.10 28.07 23.64
C ASN A 391 26.06 26.54 23.85
N PRO A 392 25.80 25.76 22.78
CA PRO A 392 25.53 24.32 22.89
C PRO A 392 26.71 23.42 23.20
N ILE A 393 27.89 24.00 23.38
CA ILE A 393 29.11 23.29 23.76
C ILE A 393 29.69 23.81 25.09
N ASP A 394 28.93 24.60 25.83
CA ASP A 394 29.31 25.17 27.11
C ASP A 394 28.13 25.14 28.07
N GLY A 395 28.04 24.08 28.88
CA GLY A 395 26.93 23.88 29.82
C GLY A 395 26.89 24.90 30.97
N SER A 396 27.80 25.88 31.01
CA SER A 396 27.69 27.05 31.88
C SER A 396 26.97 28.24 31.21
N SER A 397 26.83 28.22 29.89
CA SER A 397 26.07 29.17 29.09
C SER A 397 24.59 28.83 29.16
N VAL A 398 23.84 29.56 29.99
CA VAL A 398 22.42 29.28 30.23
C VAL A 398 21.57 30.54 30.06
N PHE A 399 20.32 30.35 29.65
CA PHE A 399 19.33 31.42 29.66
C PHE A 399 18.81 31.66 31.07
N LEU A 400 19.19 32.81 31.65
CA LEU A 400 18.87 33.19 33.02
C LEU A 400 17.79 34.27 33.03
N ALA A 401 16.74 34.05 33.82
CA ALA A 401 15.83 35.12 34.21
C ALA A 401 16.41 35.87 35.42
N THR A 402 16.45 37.20 35.36
CA THR A 402 16.92 38.06 36.46
C THR A 402 15.76 38.83 37.07
N ILE A 403 15.93 39.24 38.33
CA ILE A 403 15.01 40.15 39.01
C ILE A 403 15.85 41.30 39.54
N ASP A 404 15.48 42.51 39.14
CA ASP A 404 16.11 43.75 39.60
C ASP A 404 15.07 44.64 40.29
N GLU A 405 15.53 45.54 41.16
CA GLU A 405 14.69 46.55 41.80
C GLU A 405 15.11 47.94 41.33
N GLU A 406 14.21 48.65 40.66
CA GLU A 406 14.45 50.01 40.18
C GLU A 406 13.35 50.93 40.71
N ASN A 407 13.72 51.97 41.45
CA ASN A 407 12.80 52.94 42.07
C ASN A 407 11.70 52.30 42.95
N GLY A 408 11.99 51.18 43.62
CA GLY A 408 11.04 50.44 44.47
C GLY A 408 10.07 49.55 43.70
N GLN A 409 10.28 49.35 42.39
CA GLN A 409 9.52 48.44 41.56
C GLN A 409 10.40 47.28 41.08
N LEU A 410 9.91 46.05 41.22
CA LEU A 410 10.61 44.87 40.70
C LEU A 410 10.43 44.78 39.18
N THR A 411 11.53 44.56 38.48
CA THR A 411 11.58 44.31 37.03
C THR A 411 12.14 42.90 36.80
N VAL A 412 11.58 42.21 35.81
CA VAL A 412 12.08 40.89 35.39
C VAL A 412 12.88 41.07 34.11
N GLY A 413 14.16 40.71 34.16
CA GLY A 413 15.07 40.72 33.03
C GLY A 413 15.47 39.31 32.59
N TRP A 414 16.31 39.22 31.57
CA TRP A 414 16.88 37.95 31.10
C TRP A 414 18.25 38.15 30.44
N THR A 415 19.05 37.10 30.42
CA THR A 415 20.31 37.05 29.67
C THR A 415 20.51 35.64 29.10
N PRO A 416 20.99 35.50 27.85
CA PRO A 416 21.21 36.59 26.88
C PRO A 416 19.89 37.21 26.39
N ASP A 417 19.90 38.52 26.19
CA ASP A 417 18.82 39.24 25.53
C ASP A 417 19.17 39.44 24.04
N LEU A 418 18.48 38.71 23.18
CA LEU A 418 18.63 38.76 21.72
C LEU A 418 17.73 39.84 21.10
N GLY A 419 17.08 40.67 21.93
CA GLY A 419 16.23 41.77 21.49
C GLY A 419 15.11 41.29 20.55
N PRO A 420 14.86 41.99 19.43
CA PRO A 420 13.75 41.68 18.54
C PRO A 420 13.90 40.38 17.75
N ALA A 421 15.07 39.72 17.82
CA ALA A 421 15.24 38.41 17.23
C ALA A 421 14.47 37.31 17.97
N ARG A 422 13.94 37.61 19.17
CA ARG A 422 13.14 36.69 20.00
C ARG A 422 11.93 37.40 20.56
N VAL A 423 10.92 36.62 20.93
CA VAL A 423 9.77 37.09 21.71
C VAL A 423 9.90 36.56 23.13
N TYR A 424 9.95 37.49 24.07
CA TYR A 424 10.03 37.20 25.49
C TYR A 424 8.68 37.42 26.16
N THR A 425 8.16 36.38 26.80
CA THR A 425 6.92 36.46 27.58
C THR A 425 7.24 36.24 29.06
N VAL A 426 6.96 37.27 29.87
CA VAL A 426 7.08 37.17 31.32
C VAL A 426 5.76 36.68 31.89
N GLU A 427 5.81 35.57 32.61
CA GLU A 427 4.66 35.01 33.30
C GLU A 427 4.92 34.96 34.80
N GLY A 428 3.85 35.13 35.59
CA GLY A 428 3.90 35.11 37.04
C GLY A 428 2.87 34.17 37.66
N ARG A 429 3.13 33.81 38.91
CA ARG A 429 2.17 33.13 39.80
C ARG A 429 2.35 33.59 41.24
N SER A 430 1.31 33.42 42.06
CA SER A 430 1.30 33.92 43.44
C SER A 430 1.97 32.94 44.39
N ALA A 431 1.82 31.63 44.14
CA ALA A 431 2.46 30.56 44.89
C ALA A 431 3.10 29.52 43.95
N LEU A 432 4.16 28.84 44.43
CA LEU A 432 4.87 27.77 43.70
C LEU A 432 3.99 26.56 43.34
N ASN A 433 2.87 26.38 44.06
CA ASN A 433 1.92 25.29 43.87
C ASN A 433 0.68 25.69 43.06
N ASP A 434 0.61 26.93 42.57
CA ASP A 434 -0.47 27.34 41.65
C ASP A 434 -0.41 26.51 40.36
N SER A 435 -1.59 26.11 39.86
CA SER A 435 -1.74 25.16 38.75
C SER A 435 -1.36 25.72 37.37
N GLY A 436 -1.11 27.03 37.25
CA GLY A 436 -0.85 27.68 35.98
C GLY A 436 0.01 28.94 36.11
N TRP A 437 0.68 29.27 35.01
CA TRP A 437 1.38 30.53 34.82
C TRP A 437 0.47 31.50 34.05
N ALA A 438 0.47 32.77 34.41
CA ALA A 438 -0.38 33.81 33.79
C ALA A 438 0.41 35.11 33.57
N PRO A 439 -0.11 36.10 32.82
CA PRO A 439 0.49 37.43 32.77
C PRO A 439 0.73 38.00 34.17
N THR A 440 1.85 38.70 34.35
CA THR A 440 2.23 39.25 35.66
C THR A 440 1.25 40.30 36.17
N ASN A 441 1.04 40.33 37.48
CA ASN A 441 0.22 41.33 38.16
C ASN A 441 0.76 41.61 39.58
N GLY A 442 0.13 42.50 40.34
CA GLY A 442 0.59 42.87 41.70
C GLY A 442 0.64 41.72 42.72
N ALA A 443 -0.01 40.59 42.45
CA ALA A 443 0.03 39.40 43.28
C ALA A 443 1.15 38.40 42.90
N SER A 444 1.80 38.56 41.74
CA SER A 444 2.88 37.65 41.32
C SER A 444 4.06 37.67 42.30
N ARG A 445 4.54 36.48 42.69
CA ARG A 445 5.69 36.26 43.58
C ARG A 445 6.75 35.33 43.00
N PHE A 446 6.39 34.58 41.96
CA PHE A 446 7.30 33.73 41.19
C PHE A 446 7.17 34.10 39.72
N PHE A 447 8.30 34.11 39.01
CA PHE A 447 8.40 34.58 37.63
C PHE A 447 9.11 33.54 36.77
N ARG A 448 8.73 33.49 35.50
CA ARG A 448 9.53 32.84 34.47
C ARG A 448 9.50 33.67 33.21
N VAL A 449 10.55 33.52 32.42
CA VAL A 449 10.65 34.12 31.10
C VAL A 449 10.61 32.98 30.09
N LYS A 450 9.63 33.03 29.20
CA LYS A 450 9.62 32.18 28.00
C LYS A 450 10.28 32.93 26.87
N VAL A 451 11.14 32.25 26.15
CA VAL A 451 11.78 32.72 24.92
C VAL A 451 11.34 31.84 23.76
N GLN A 452 11.00 32.47 22.65
CA GLN A 452 10.61 31.79 21.41
C GLN A 452 11.07 32.63 20.20
N LEU A 453 11.07 32.03 19.01
CA LEU A 453 11.24 32.80 17.78
C LEU A 453 10.01 33.73 17.56
N PRO A 454 10.19 34.86 16.82
CA PRO A 454 9.14 35.84 16.56
C PRO A 454 7.90 35.32 15.83
#